data_AF-A0A1Y1VTX8-F1
#
_entry.id   AF-A0A1Y1VTX8-F1
#
_cell.length_a   1.000
_cell.length_b   1.000
_cell.length_c   1.000
_cell.angle_alpha   90.00
_cell.angle_beta   90.00
_cell.angle_gamma   90.00
#
_symmetry.space_group_name_H-M   'P 1'
#
loop_
_entity.id
_entity.type
_entity.pdbx_description
1 polymer ?
#
loop_
_entity_poly.entity_id
_entity_poly.type
_entity_poly.pdbx_seq_one_letter_code
_entity_poly.pdbx_strand_id
1 'polypeptide(L)'
;MATHRHKTRFQSQGNVGTPPPPIHSPRPHLPNQHNTTTSTGPQPPVVPHRLLRQRQQLAEAGLSSDAISIALHPAAQTARTRAYSSIQDRFSTWCEERSIQATKAAAADIVNFLAEGRVHLHWEPSTILNYRSALLDMQDDPSRLTHSGAFSAFFTAIDRSALLSFDKSAPDISPILTSFRSLGPSATLSIPDLTRKLCWLLAVTGFMRPSDIARVDASRLAIHTDHAYLIIVAPKELRKRHPDPLICPVDCLTAYKANILDIYPAAPATHPTAPHLTFTPLIRDQRRPFHGIGTQRISKHIQAIMSLITSSRRISGRSLGSDAASKHGASLDEVLTQGFWSAAGVFDTHYRINRRSQTNLTTLALQAPSPHTSSHCCDD
;
A
#
# COMPACT_ATOMS: atom_id res chain seq x y z
N MET A 1 -16.37 -30.95 57.03
CA MET A 1 -15.29 -30.37 57.85
C MET A 1 -14.19 -29.90 56.94
N ALA A 2 -13.85 -28.61 57.07
CA ALA A 2 -12.78 -27.94 56.36
C ALA A 2 -11.40 -28.55 56.66
N THR A 3 -10.41 -28.38 55.79
CA THR A 3 -9.36 -27.37 56.01
C THR A 3 -8.36 -27.26 54.86
N HIS A 4 -7.86 -26.03 54.77
CA HIS A 4 -6.97 -25.37 53.84
C HIS A 4 -5.48 -25.76 53.93
N ARG A 5 -4.79 -25.47 52.81
CA ARG A 5 -3.49 -24.74 52.68
C ARG A 5 -2.15 -25.39 53.08
N HIS A 6 -1.29 -25.33 52.06
CA HIS A 6 0.09 -24.80 52.03
C HIS A 6 1.26 -25.52 52.74
N LYS A 7 2.30 -25.67 51.89
CA LYS A 7 3.67 -25.11 51.99
C LYS A 7 4.81 -26.09 52.29
N THR A 8 5.82 -25.92 51.42
CA THR A 8 7.27 -26.02 51.63
C THR A 8 7.90 -27.38 51.96
N ARG A 9 8.74 -27.84 51.03
CA ARG A 9 9.85 -28.76 51.29
C ARG A 9 11.17 -27.98 51.15
N PHE A 10 11.99 -28.06 52.18
CA PHE A 10 13.35 -27.51 52.27
C PHE A 10 14.34 -28.68 52.34
N GLN A 11 15.58 -28.43 51.88
CA GLN A 11 16.84 -29.19 52.06
C GLN A 11 17.00 -30.49 51.25
N SER A 12 18.16 -30.86 50.70
CA SER A 12 19.54 -30.33 50.69
C SER A 12 20.32 -31.01 49.54
N GLN A 13 21.42 -30.40 49.05
CA GLN A 13 22.76 -31.00 48.86
C GLN A 13 23.63 -30.23 47.87
N GLY A 14 24.92 -30.07 48.21
CA GLY A 14 26.03 -30.04 47.24
C GLY A 14 26.71 -28.70 46.98
N ASN A 15 27.76 -28.40 47.76
CA ASN A 15 28.70 -27.29 47.60
C ASN A 15 30.03 -27.81 47.03
N VAL A 16 30.65 -27.11 46.06
CA VAL A 16 32.10 -27.20 45.73
C VAL A 16 32.58 -25.84 45.20
N GLY A 17 33.60 -25.25 45.83
CA GLY A 17 34.33 -24.07 45.30
C GLY A 17 35.10 -23.25 46.35
N THR A 18 36.42 -23.40 46.37
CA THR A 18 37.48 -22.98 47.32
C THR A 18 37.97 -21.49 47.19
N PRO A 19 38.93 -20.99 48.04
CA PRO A 19 38.93 -19.66 48.70
C PRO A 19 39.85 -18.56 48.08
N PRO A 20 39.89 -17.31 48.63
CA PRO A 20 40.69 -16.18 48.12
C PRO A 20 42.00 -15.95 48.91
N PRO A 21 43.00 -15.23 48.34
CA PRO A 21 43.59 -14.04 49.02
C PRO A 21 44.27 -13.02 48.05
N PRO A 22 45.07 -12.01 48.49
CA PRO A 22 44.83 -10.96 49.48
C PRO A 22 45.12 -9.52 48.95
N ILE A 23 44.88 -8.53 49.82
CA ILE A 23 44.99 -7.07 49.63
C ILE A 23 46.45 -6.57 49.72
N HIS A 24 46.85 -5.65 48.84
CA HIS A 24 47.94 -4.68 49.09
C HIS A 24 47.70 -3.34 48.32
N SER A 25 48.01 -2.23 49.01
CA SER A 25 48.05 -0.81 48.57
C SER A 25 49.46 -0.25 48.84
N PRO A 26 49.86 1.01 48.50
CA PRO A 26 49.62 1.87 47.33
C PRO A 26 50.89 2.65 46.79
N ARG A 27 50.66 3.43 45.70
CA ARG A 27 51.39 4.62 45.11
C ARG A 27 52.62 4.39 44.20
N PRO A 28 52.99 5.33 43.27
CA PRO A 28 52.58 6.74 43.09
C PRO A 28 52.19 7.21 41.65
N HIS A 29 51.69 8.45 41.56
CA HIS A 29 51.37 9.22 40.35
C HIS A 29 52.59 9.80 39.61
N LEU A 30 52.51 9.94 38.28
CA LEU A 30 52.90 11.10 37.44
C LEU A 30 52.60 10.79 35.93
N PRO A 31 52.53 11.78 35.04
CA PRO A 31 51.40 12.00 34.13
C PRO A 31 51.68 11.56 32.69
N ASN A 32 50.62 11.19 31.95
CA ASN A 32 50.74 10.89 30.53
C ASN A 32 50.06 11.95 29.66
N GLN A 33 50.72 12.20 28.53
CA GLN A 33 50.65 13.40 27.71
C GLN A 33 49.42 13.44 26.79
N HIS A 34 49.18 14.65 26.28
CA HIS A 34 48.12 15.07 25.37
C HIS A 34 47.75 14.07 24.26
N ASN A 35 46.44 13.86 24.09
CA ASN A 35 45.84 13.61 22.79
C ASN A 35 44.65 14.56 22.62
N THR A 36 44.86 15.58 21.79
CA THR A 36 43.88 16.58 21.36
C THR A 36 42.88 15.89 20.44
N THR A 37 41.70 15.55 20.95
CA THR A 37 40.59 15.09 20.13
C THR A 37 39.93 16.30 19.47
N THR A 38 40.22 16.52 18.19
CA THR A 38 39.55 17.53 17.37
C THR A 38 38.07 17.14 17.22
N SER A 39 37.22 17.89 17.90
CA SER A 39 35.76 17.87 17.74
C SER A 39 35.38 18.12 16.28
N THR A 40 34.92 17.09 15.58
CA THR A 40 34.24 17.24 14.29
C THR A 40 32.75 17.37 14.57
N GLY A 41 32.21 18.57 14.35
CA GLY A 41 30.79 18.84 14.44
C GLY A 41 29.96 17.99 13.47
N PRO A 42 28.63 17.94 13.65
CA PRO A 42 27.75 17.15 12.79
C PRO A 42 27.90 17.60 11.34
N GLN A 43 28.41 16.71 10.50
CA GLN A 43 28.46 16.90 9.06
C GLN A 43 27.03 17.16 8.54
N PRO A 44 26.82 18.15 7.65
CA PRO A 44 25.53 18.35 7.04
C PRO A 44 25.11 17.08 6.27
N PRO A 45 23.80 16.76 6.20
CA PRO A 45 23.34 15.58 5.49
C PRO A 45 23.82 15.65 4.03
N VAL A 46 24.56 14.63 3.60
CA VAL A 46 25.03 14.50 2.21
C VAL A 46 23.81 14.58 1.30
N VAL A 47 23.68 15.69 0.57
CA VAL A 47 22.62 15.86 -0.41
C VAL A 47 22.93 14.91 -1.56
N PRO A 48 22.06 13.93 -1.89
CA PRO A 48 22.30 13.03 -3.00
C PRO A 48 22.59 13.83 -4.28
N HIS A 49 23.60 13.44 -5.06
CA HIS A 49 23.97 14.10 -6.34
C HIS A 49 22.76 14.38 -7.25
N ARG A 50 21.75 13.52 -7.19
CA ARG A 50 20.44 13.66 -7.83
C ARG A 50 19.66 14.92 -7.43
N LEU A 51 19.56 15.23 -6.14
CA LEU A 51 18.81 16.41 -5.66
C LEU A 51 19.49 17.71 -6.06
N LEU A 52 20.83 17.72 -6.11
CA LEU A 52 21.59 18.85 -6.62
C LEU A 52 21.31 19.08 -8.11
N ARG A 53 21.31 18.00 -8.91
CA ARG A 53 20.99 18.07 -10.34
C ARG A 53 19.56 18.55 -10.59
N GLN A 54 18.58 18.00 -9.86
CA GLN A 54 17.18 18.39 -10.04
C GLN A 54 16.94 19.84 -9.61
N ARG A 55 17.63 20.29 -8.55
CA ARG A 55 17.62 21.69 -8.11
C ARG A 55 18.20 22.61 -9.20
N GLN A 56 19.30 22.19 -9.83
CA GLN A 56 19.92 22.92 -10.92
C GLN A 56 19.01 23.00 -12.15
N GLN A 57 18.42 21.89 -12.59
CA GLN A 57 17.49 21.87 -13.74
C GLN A 57 16.26 22.76 -13.52
N LEU A 58 15.68 22.74 -12.31
CA LEU A 58 14.53 23.59 -11.99
C LEU A 58 14.91 25.08 -11.92
N ALA A 59 16.12 25.39 -11.45
CA ALA A 59 16.65 26.75 -11.48
C ALA A 59 16.92 27.24 -12.91
N GLU A 60 17.49 26.38 -13.76
CA GLU A 60 17.72 26.65 -15.20
C GLU A 60 16.40 26.82 -15.96
N ALA A 61 15.33 26.14 -15.54
CA ALA A 61 13.97 26.33 -16.05
C ALA A 61 13.28 27.61 -15.53
N GLY A 62 13.96 28.44 -14.73
CA GLY A 62 13.47 29.73 -14.25
C GLY A 62 12.54 29.66 -13.03
N LEU A 63 12.45 28.52 -12.32
CA LEU A 63 11.63 28.42 -11.12
C LEU A 63 12.25 29.20 -9.95
N SER A 64 11.40 29.83 -9.13
CA SER A 64 11.83 30.53 -7.93
C SER A 64 12.38 29.56 -6.88
N SER A 65 13.20 30.07 -5.95
CA SER A 65 13.72 29.29 -4.81
C SER A 65 12.61 28.62 -4.00
N ASP A 66 11.47 29.29 -3.85
CA ASP A 66 10.33 28.78 -3.10
C ASP A 66 9.64 27.64 -3.85
N ALA A 67 9.44 27.79 -5.17
CA ALA A 67 8.89 26.73 -6.02
C ALA A 67 9.80 25.49 -6.02
N ILE A 68 11.12 25.69 -6.06
CA ILE A 68 12.13 24.64 -5.99
C ILE A 68 12.11 23.95 -4.61
N SER A 69 11.99 24.72 -3.53
CA SER A 69 11.90 24.19 -2.15
C SER A 69 10.65 23.31 -1.96
N ILE A 70 9.51 23.76 -2.50
CA ILE A 70 8.25 22.99 -2.48
C ILE A 70 8.38 21.73 -3.34
N ALA A 71 8.93 21.83 -4.56
CA ALA A 71 9.10 20.70 -5.47
C ALA A 71 10.08 19.64 -4.95
N LEU A 72 11.11 20.06 -4.20
CA LEU A 72 12.16 19.19 -3.66
C LEU A 72 11.99 18.89 -2.16
N HIS A 73 10.77 18.99 -1.64
CA HIS A 73 10.51 18.83 -0.21
C HIS A 73 11.11 17.50 0.34
N PRO A 74 11.92 17.54 1.43
CA PRO A 74 12.72 16.39 1.88
C PRO A 74 11.93 15.10 2.16
N ALA A 75 10.70 15.22 2.66
CA ALA A 75 9.85 14.06 2.96
C ALA A 75 9.41 13.30 1.70
N ALA A 76 9.10 14.01 0.61
CA ALA A 76 8.72 13.40 -0.67
C ALA A 76 9.93 12.72 -1.32
N GLN A 77 11.11 13.34 -1.21
CA GLN A 77 12.35 12.79 -1.74
C GLN A 77 12.79 11.53 -1.00
N THR A 78 12.69 11.52 0.33
CA THR A 78 12.98 10.32 1.13
C THR A 78 12.06 9.15 0.77
N ALA A 79 10.76 9.41 0.58
CA ALA A 79 9.82 8.38 0.16
C ALA A 79 10.09 7.84 -1.25
N ARG A 80 10.42 8.73 -2.20
CA ARG A 80 10.72 8.36 -3.59
C ARG A 80 12.03 7.57 -3.70
N THR A 81 13.09 8.02 -3.03
CA THR A 81 14.38 7.30 -2.98
C THR A 81 14.20 5.91 -2.38
N ARG A 82 13.41 5.75 -1.31
CA ARG A 82 13.08 4.43 -0.75
C ARG A 82 12.29 3.54 -1.72
N ALA A 83 11.40 4.12 -2.51
CA ALA A 83 10.60 3.38 -3.47
C ALA A 83 11.44 2.89 -4.66
N TYR A 84 12.44 3.67 -5.08
CA TYR A 84 13.24 3.39 -6.26
C TYR A 84 14.53 2.64 -5.97
N SER A 85 15.10 2.73 -4.76
CA SER A 85 16.41 2.15 -4.44
C SER A 85 16.51 0.68 -4.85
N SER A 86 15.57 -0.17 -4.45
CA SER A 86 15.60 -1.60 -4.81
C SER A 86 15.57 -1.88 -6.32
N ILE A 87 14.95 -0.99 -7.11
CA ILE A 87 14.87 -1.10 -8.56
C ILE A 87 16.20 -0.65 -9.18
N GLN A 88 16.70 0.48 -8.70
CA GLN A 88 17.95 1.10 -9.17
C GLN A 88 19.15 0.21 -8.83
N ASP A 89 19.20 -0.36 -7.62
CA ASP A 89 20.25 -1.30 -7.20
C ASP A 89 20.28 -2.53 -8.12
N ARG A 90 19.10 -3.10 -8.40
CA ARG A 90 18.98 -4.27 -9.28
C ARG A 90 19.44 -3.97 -10.71
N PHE A 91 19.16 -2.77 -11.21
CA PHE A 91 19.65 -2.33 -12.51
C PHE A 91 21.15 -2.05 -12.51
N SER A 92 21.68 -1.43 -11.46
CA SER A 92 23.12 -1.21 -11.29
C SER A 92 23.90 -2.52 -11.30
N THR A 93 23.46 -3.54 -10.54
CA THR A 93 24.08 -4.87 -10.58
C THR A 93 24.04 -5.48 -11.98
N TRP A 94 22.91 -5.39 -12.67
CA TRP A 94 22.78 -5.89 -14.05
C TRP A 94 23.72 -5.16 -15.02
N CYS A 95 23.92 -3.85 -14.83
CA CYS A 95 24.85 -3.04 -15.60
C CYS A 95 26.32 -3.40 -15.30
N GLU A 96 26.67 -3.62 -14.03
CA GLU A 96 28.01 -4.01 -13.59
C GLU A 96 28.45 -5.33 -14.24
N GLU A 97 27.57 -6.34 -14.25
CA GLU A 97 27.80 -7.62 -14.92
C GLU A 97 28.10 -7.48 -16.42
N ARG A 98 27.66 -6.39 -17.04
CA ARG A 98 27.78 -6.11 -18.48
C ARG A 98 28.72 -4.95 -18.78
N SER A 99 29.43 -4.44 -17.77
CA SER A 99 30.33 -3.29 -17.88
C SER A 99 29.66 -2.03 -18.47
N ILE A 100 28.38 -1.82 -18.16
CA ILE A 100 27.59 -0.64 -18.55
C ILE A 100 27.61 0.38 -17.41
N GLN A 101 27.76 1.66 -17.73
CA GLN A 101 27.59 2.74 -16.74
C GLN A 101 26.09 2.99 -16.50
N ALA A 102 25.59 2.64 -15.31
CA ALA A 102 24.16 2.67 -15.00
C ALA A 102 23.48 4.04 -15.20
N THR A 103 24.20 5.16 -15.04
CA THR A 103 23.67 6.52 -15.25
C THR A 103 23.73 7.00 -16.70
N LYS A 104 24.42 6.26 -17.57
CA LYS A 104 24.60 6.58 -19.00
C LYS A 104 24.18 5.41 -19.90
N ALA A 105 23.28 4.57 -19.39
CA ALA A 105 22.79 3.41 -20.13
C ALA A 105 22.08 3.87 -21.40
N ALA A 106 22.32 3.18 -22.52
CA ALA A 106 21.58 3.44 -23.74
C ALA A 106 20.13 2.97 -23.59
N ALA A 107 19.25 3.47 -24.46
CA ALA A 107 17.86 3.03 -24.49
C ALA A 107 17.73 1.51 -24.66
N ALA A 108 18.62 0.90 -25.44
CA ALA A 108 18.67 -0.54 -25.66
C ALA A 108 18.99 -1.31 -24.36
N ASP A 109 19.91 -0.80 -23.53
CA ASP A 109 20.30 -1.46 -22.28
C ASP A 109 19.13 -1.51 -21.29
N ILE A 110 18.41 -0.39 -21.16
CA ILE A 110 17.21 -0.30 -20.32
C ILE A 110 16.12 -1.25 -20.84
N VAL A 111 15.89 -1.27 -22.16
CA VAL A 111 14.89 -2.15 -22.77
C VAL A 111 15.26 -3.63 -22.58
N ASN A 112 16.54 -3.99 -22.77
CA ASN A 112 17.02 -5.36 -22.60
C ASN A 112 16.88 -5.83 -21.15
N PHE A 113 17.26 -5.01 -20.17
CA PHE A 113 17.04 -5.31 -18.76
C PHE A 113 15.56 -5.59 -18.44
N LEU A 114 14.66 -4.75 -18.95
CA LEU A 114 13.22 -4.90 -18.73
C LEU A 114 12.66 -6.13 -19.45
N ALA A 115 13.15 -6.44 -20.65
CA ALA A 115 12.79 -7.61 -21.41
C ALA A 115 13.25 -8.90 -20.71
N GLU A 116 14.48 -8.94 -20.20
CA GLU A 116 14.98 -10.05 -19.39
C GLU A 116 14.09 -10.27 -18.16
N GLY A 117 13.72 -9.20 -17.45
CA GLY A 117 12.78 -9.29 -16.33
C GLY A 117 11.38 -9.79 -16.72
N ARG A 118 10.88 -9.42 -17.90
CA ARG A 118 9.59 -9.91 -18.42
C ARG A 118 9.60 -11.39 -18.75
N VAL A 119 10.69 -11.86 -19.37
CA VAL A 119 10.82 -13.22 -19.90
C VAL A 119 11.25 -14.19 -18.81
N HIS A 120 12.30 -13.87 -18.06
CA HIS A 120 12.95 -14.79 -17.11
C HIS A 120 12.41 -14.66 -15.69
N LEU A 121 11.97 -13.47 -15.29
CA LEU A 121 11.43 -13.21 -13.94
C LEU A 121 9.91 -13.03 -13.94
N HIS A 122 9.28 -13.22 -15.10
CA HIS A 122 7.83 -13.09 -15.30
C HIS A 122 7.25 -11.79 -14.74
N TRP A 123 7.97 -10.67 -14.89
CA TRP A 123 7.45 -9.38 -14.45
C TRP A 123 6.18 -9.01 -15.20
N GLU A 124 5.14 -8.67 -14.44
CA GLU A 124 3.89 -8.13 -15.00
C GLU A 124 4.16 -6.81 -15.76
N PRO A 125 3.37 -6.47 -16.80
CA PRO A 125 3.47 -5.19 -17.50
C PRO A 125 3.49 -3.97 -16.56
N SER A 126 2.70 -4.02 -15.48
CA SER A 126 2.69 -2.96 -14.46
C SER A 126 4.02 -2.80 -13.73
N THR A 127 4.76 -3.89 -13.52
CA THR A 127 6.09 -3.85 -12.89
C THR A 127 7.09 -3.17 -13.83
N ILE A 128 7.04 -3.50 -15.12
CA ILE A 128 7.90 -2.89 -16.15
C ILE A 128 7.63 -1.38 -16.26
N LEU A 129 6.35 -0.97 -16.25
CA LEU A 129 5.97 0.43 -16.25
C LEU A 129 6.43 1.17 -14.98
N ASN A 130 6.37 0.53 -13.81
CA ASN A 130 6.93 1.12 -12.58
C ASN A 130 8.46 1.26 -12.66
N TYR A 131 9.15 0.27 -13.23
CA TYR A 131 10.59 0.30 -13.41
C TYR A 131 11.01 1.42 -14.36
N ARG A 132 10.23 1.69 -15.42
CA ARG A 132 10.48 2.80 -16.37
C ARG A 132 10.82 4.11 -15.66
N SER A 133 9.99 4.54 -14.70
CA SER A 133 10.20 5.81 -14.00
C SER A 133 11.42 5.77 -13.08
N ALA A 134 11.68 4.65 -12.42
CA ALA A 134 12.85 4.50 -11.55
C ALA A 134 14.16 4.48 -12.32
N LEU A 135 14.16 3.87 -13.51
CA LEU A 135 15.34 3.77 -14.38
C LEU A 135 15.64 5.10 -15.07
N LEU A 136 14.63 5.78 -15.64
CA LEU A 136 14.81 7.12 -16.22
C LEU A 136 15.36 8.12 -15.21
N ASP A 137 14.95 7.99 -13.95
CA ASP A 137 15.38 8.86 -12.85
C ASP A 137 16.87 8.69 -12.48
N MET A 138 17.53 7.61 -12.91
CA MET A 138 18.98 7.40 -12.75
C MET A 138 19.82 8.05 -13.86
N GLN A 139 19.20 8.43 -14.98
CA GLN A 139 19.94 8.73 -16.21
C GLN A 139 20.39 10.18 -16.25
N ASP A 140 21.56 10.40 -16.86
CA ASP A 140 22.11 11.75 -17.08
C ASP A 140 21.25 12.55 -18.06
N ASP A 141 20.71 11.90 -19.08
CA ASP A 141 19.79 12.50 -20.05
C ASP A 141 18.57 11.59 -20.30
N PRO A 142 17.53 11.71 -19.45
CA PRO A 142 16.29 10.95 -19.60
C PRO A 142 15.55 11.28 -20.90
N SER A 143 15.67 12.53 -21.37
CA SER A 143 15.00 13.02 -22.57
C SER A 143 15.47 12.25 -23.80
N ARG A 144 16.79 12.09 -23.97
CA ARG A 144 17.37 11.28 -25.07
C ARG A 144 16.81 9.86 -25.13
N LEU A 145 16.54 9.25 -23.98
CA LEU A 145 15.98 7.89 -23.90
C LEU A 145 14.52 7.85 -24.34
N THR A 146 13.72 8.80 -23.87
CA THR A 146 12.29 8.87 -24.23
C THR A 146 12.05 9.15 -25.72
N HIS A 147 12.98 9.82 -26.40
CA HIS A 147 12.92 10.06 -27.85
C HIS A 147 13.48 8.89 -28.69
N SER A 148 14.03 7.85 -28.06
CA SER A 148 14.51 6.67 -28.78
C SER A 148 13.34 5.87 -29.35
N GLY A 149 13.41 5.54 -30.65
CA GLY A 149 12.42 4.68 -31.31
C GLY A 149 12.29 3.30 -30.65
N ALA A 150 13.41 2.70 -30.23
CA ALA A 150 13.42 1.40 -29.55
C ALA A 150 12.74 1.46 -28.18
N PHE A 151 13.00 2.52 -27.40
CA PHE A 151 12.37 2.73 -26.11
C PHE A 151 10.86 2.93 -26.25
N SER A 152 10.44 3.81 -27.16
CA SER A 152 9.03 4.08 -27.42
C SER A 152 8.28 2.85 -27.95
N ALA A 153 8.88 2.11 -28.89
CA ALA A 153 8.30 0.89 -29.44
C ALA A 153 8.10 -0.19 -28.37
N PHE A 154 9.08 -0.41 -27.50
CA PHE A 154 8.99 -1.38 -26.41
C PHE A 154 7.84 -1.03 -25.46
N PHE A 155 7.78 0.19 -24.94
CA PHE A 155 6.72 0.57 -24.01
C PHE A 155 5.33 0.61 -24.66
N THR A 156 5.24 0.97 -25.95
CA THR A 156 4.00 0.86 -26.72
C THR A 156 3.54 -0.60 -26.82
N ALA A 157 4.46 -1.54 -27.05
CA ALA A 157 4.15 -2.96 -27.09
C ALA A 157 3.71 -3.49 -25.70
N ILE A 158 4.37 -3.06 -24.62
CA ILE A 158 3.98 -3.38 -23.25
C ILE A 158 2.58 -2.84 -22.96
N ASP A 159 2.28 -1.59 -23.28
CA ASP A 159 0.96 -0.99 -23.08
C ASP A 159 -0.13 -1.73 -23.87
N ARG A 160 0.14 -2.09 -25.14
CA ARG A 160 -0.79 -2.92 -25.94
C ARG A 160 -1.01 -4.30 -25.33
N SER A 161 0.03 -4.92 -24.77
CA SER A 161 -0.09 -6.21 -24.08
C SER A 161 -0.83 -6.12 -22.74
N ALA A 162 -0.83 -4.93 -22.11
CA ALA A 162 -1.54 -4.64 -20.88
C ALA A 162 -3.02 -4.32 -21.11
N LEU A 163 -3.44 -4.09 -22.37
CA LEU A 163 -4.85 -3.86 -22.71
C LEU A 163 -5.70 -5.04 -22.27
N LEU A 164 -6.74 -4.70 -21.51
CA LEU A 164 -7.71 -5.66 -21.02
C LEU A 164 -8.51 -6.21 -22.20
N SER A 165 -8.40 -7.52 -22.44
CA SER A 165 -9.35 -8.21 -23.32
C SER A 165 -10.78 -7.94 -22.84
N PHE A 166 -11.63 -7.45 -23.74
CA PHE A 166 -13.05 -7.17 -23.52
C PHE A 166 -13.88 -8.42 -23.21
N ASP A 167 -13.29 -9.61 -23.37
CA ASP A 167 -14.01 -10.88 -23.40
C ASP A 167 -13.96 -11.67 -22.09
N LYS A 168 -13.29 -11.15 -21.06
CA LYS A 168 -13.18 -11.84 -19.78
C LYS A 168 -14.36 -11.48 -18.87
N SER A 169 -15.17 -12.47 -18.54
CA SER A 169 -16.21 -12.36 -17.51
C SER A 169 -15.55 -11.97 -16.19
N ALA A 170 -16.05 -10.90 -15.55
CA ALA A 170 -15.51 -10.52 -14.25
C ALA A 170 -15.73 -11.64 -13.23
N PRO A 171 -14.79 -11.87 -12.30
CA PRO A 171 -14.80 -13.05 -11.44
C PRO A 171 -16.06 -13.14 -10.61
N ASP A 172 -16.57 -14.36 -10.43
CA ASP A 172 -17.66 -14.63 -9.49
C ASP A 172 -17.11 -14.57 -8.05
N ILE A 173 -17.67 -13.67 -7.25
CA ILE A 173 -17.30 -13.50 -5.84
C ILE A 173 -18.11 -14.38 -4.89
N SER A 174 -19.14 -15.07 -5.39
CA SER A 174 -20.04 -15.90 -4.59
C SER A 174 -19.33 -16.92 -3.70
N PRO A 175 -18.24 -17.59 -4.13
CA PRO A 175 -17.49 -18.49 -3.25
C PRO A 175 -16.95 -17.81 -1.98
N ILE A 176 -16.47 -16.57 -2.08
CA ILE A 176 -16.01 -15.79 -0.91
C ILE A 176 -17.18 -15.47 0.01
N LEU A 177 -18.31 -15.02 -0.55
CA LEU A 177 -19.50 -14.68 0.24
C LEU A 177 -20.06 -15.90 0.96
N THR A 178 -20.11 -17.06 0.30
CA THR A 178 -20.51 -18.34 0.91
C THR A 178 -19.55 -18.74 2.02
N SER A 179 -18.24 -18.60 1.82
CA SER A 179 -17.23 -18.85 2.86
C SER A 179 -17.40 -17.92 4.08
N PHE A 180 -17.68 -16.63 3.86
CA PHE A 180 -17.93 -15.69 4.96
C PHE A 180 -19.20 -16.03 5.74
N ARG A 181 -20.23 -16.53 5.06
CA ARG A 181 -21.46 -16.99 5.71
C ARG A 181 -21.23 -18.25 6.54
N SER A 182 -20.44 -19.21 6.03
CA SER A 182 -20.12 -20.44 6.77
C SER A 182 -19.24 -20.19 8.00
N LEU A 183 -18.42 -19.13 8.00
CA LEU A 183 -17.61 -18.72 9.16
C LEU A 183 -18.46 -18.14 10.31
N GLY A 184 -19.68 -17.67 10.04
CA GLY A 184 -20.58 -17.10 11.03
C GLY A 184 -20.31 -15.62 11.38
N PRO A 185 -20.94 -15.13 12.47
CA PRO A 185 -20.88 -13.72 12.88
C PRO A 185 -19.46 -13.22 13.16
N SER A 186 -19.16 -11.97 12.77
CA SER A 186 -17.81 -11.39 12.96
C SER A 186 -17.34 -11.39 14.41
N ALA A 187 -18.26 -11.26 15.38
CA ALA A 187 -17.93 -11.27 16.81
C ALA A 187 -17.40 -12.62 17.32
N THR A 188 -17.74 -13.74 16.64
CA THR A 188 -17.35 -15.09 17.06
C THR A 188 -16.11 -15.60 16.33
N LEU A 189 -15.53 -14.82 15.41
CA LEU A 189 -14.40 -15.25 14.60
C LEU A 189 -13.09 -15.23 15.38
N SER A 190 -12.19 -16.14 15.02
CA SER A 190 -10.80 -16.13 15.46
C SER A 190 -10.10 -14.82 15.03
N ILE A 191 -9.09 -14.37 15.78
CA ILE A 191 -8.29 -13.18 15.41
C ILE A 191 -7.78 -13.28 13.96
N PRO A 192 -7.21 -14.43 13.50
CA PRO A 192 -6.78 -14.55 12.12
C PRO A 192 -7.88 -14.37 11.08
N ASP A 193 -9.04 -14.99 11.29
CA ASP A 193 -10.13 -14.97 10.32
C ASP A 193 -10.85 -13.63 10.32
N LEU A 194 -11.06 -13.04 11.50
CA LEU A 194 -11.58 -11.68 11.64
C LEU A 194 -10.67 -10.66 10.95
N THR A 195 -9.35 -10.79 11.10
CA THR A 195 -8.36 -9.93 10.43
C THR A 195 -8.44 -10.07 8.91
N ARG A 196 -8.46 -11.30 8.39
CA ARG A 196 -8.53 -11.56 6.94
C ARG A 196 -9.84 -11.01 6.35
N LYS A 197 -10.96 -11.28 7.02
CA LYS A 197 -12.29 -10.82 6.64
C LYS A 197 -12.36 -9.29 6.61
N LEU A 198 -11.88 -8.61 7.65
CA LEU A 198 -11.84 -7.15 7.70
C LEU A 198 -10.97 -6.55 6.60
N CYS A 199 -9.73 -7.04 6.42
CA CYS A 199 -8.84 -6.54 5.36
C CYS A 199 -9.46 -6.69 3.96
N TRP A 200 -10.13 -7.81 3.68
CA TRP A 200 -10.79 -8.03 2.40
C TRP A 200 -12.00 -7.10 2.22
N LEU A 201 -12.87 -7.01 3.24
CA LEU A 201 -14.05 -6.13 3.19
C LEU A 201 -13.65 -4.66 3.01
N LEU A 202 -12.59 -4.20 3.67
CA LEU A 202 -12.07 -2.83 3.50
C LEU A 202 -11.51 -2.60 2.10
N ALA A 203 -10.84 -3.59 1.52
CA ALA A 203 -10.28 -3.50 0.17
C ALA A 203 -11.38 -3.45 -0.91
N VAL A 204 -12.42 -4.27 -0.76
CA VAL A 204 -13.49 -4.44 -1.76
C VAL A 204 -14.58 -3.38 -1.61
N THR A 205 -15.08 -3.12 -0.40
CA THR A 205 -16.15 -2.12 -0.20
C THR A 205 -15.62 -0.68 -0.16
N GLY A 206 -14.36 -0.51 0.25
CA GLY A 206 -13.73 0.80 0.36
C GLY A 206 -12.82 1.21 -0.77
N PHE A 207 -12.65 0.33 -1.76
CA PHE A 207 -11.68 0.51 -2.84
C PHE A 207 -10.27 0.86 -2.30
N MET A 208 -9.92 0.29 -1.14
CA MET A 208 -8.70 0.63 -0.42
C MET A 208 -7.52 -0.19 -0.94
N ARG A 209 -6.38 0.47 -1.11
CA ARG A 209 -5.11 -0.25 -1.29
C ARG A 209 -4.65 -0.80 0.07
N PRO A 210 -3.83 -1.85 0.08
CA PRO A 210 -3.20 -2.33 1.32
C PRO A 210 -2.46 -1.23 2.09
N SER A 211 -1.84 -0.27 1.38
CA SER A 211 -1.20 0.90 1.99
C SER A 211 -2.17 1.83 2.70
N ASP A 212 -3.38 1.96 2.17
CA ASP A 212 -4.42 2.84 2.71
C ASP A 212 -4.95 2.21 4.00
N ILE A 213 -5.25 0.90 3.98
CA ILE A 213 -5.65 0.12 5.16
C ILE A 213 -4.57 0.18 6.25
N ALA A 214 -3.30 0.08 5.87
CA ALA A 214 -2.16 0.15 6.80
C ALA A 214 -2.05 1.48 7.54
N ARG A 215 -2.61 2.56 6.99
CA ARG A 215 -2.48 3.94 7.47
C ARG A 215 -3.75 4.46 8.14
N VAL A 216 -4.76 3.61 8.32
CA VAL A 216 -5.95 3.97 9.09
C VAL A 216 -5.54 4.16 10.55
N ASP A 217 -5.88 5.31 11.10
CA ASP A 217 -5.67 5.65 12.50
C ASP A 217 -6.82 5.13 13.36
N ALA A 218 -6.53 4.08 14.14
CA ALA A 218 -7.50 3.49 15.05
C ALA A 218 -7.99 4.47 16.12
N SER A 219 -7.19 5.46 16.51
CA SER A 219 -7.56 6.44 17.54
C SER A 219 -8.60 7.45 17.06
N ARG A 220 -8.74 7.60 15.74
CA ARG A 220 -9.66 8.53 15.07
C ARG A 220 -10.79 7.80 14.34
N LEU A 221 -10.91 6.49 14.58
CA LEU A 221 -12.02 5.67 14.12
C LEU A 221 -13.30 6.09 14.86
N ALA A 222 -14.35 6.42 14.13
CA ALA A 222 -15.69 6.58 14.69
C ALA A 222 -16.64 5.55 14.06
N ILE A 223 -17.43 4.88 14.89
CA ILE A 223 -18.45 3.91 14.45
C ILE A 223 -19.81 4.46 14.88
N HIS A 224 -20.72 4.59 13.91
CA HIS A 224 -22.09 5.03 14.10
C HIS A 224 -23.05 3.89 13.76
N THR A 225 -24.35 4.13 14.00
CA THR A 225 -25.40 3.14 13.77
C THR A 225 -25.42 2.62 12.35
N ASP A 226 -25.16 3.44 11.33
CA ASP A 226 -25.25 3.03 9.92
C ASP A 226 -23.94 3.08 9.16
N HIS A 227 -22.86 3.54 9.78
CA HIS A 227 -21.61 3.77 9.09
C HIS A 227 -20.39 3.85 10.01
N ALA A 228 -19.18 3.79 9.43
CA ALA A 228 -17.92 4.02 10.13
C ALA A 228 -17.06 5.06 9.40
N TYR A 229 -16.49 6.00 10.16
CA TYR A 229 -15.49 6.95 9.67
C TYR A 229 -14.09 6.40 9.90
N LEU A 230 -13.36 6.16 8.81
CA LEU A 230 -11.95 5.79 8.84
C LEU A 230 -11.12 7.03 8.52
N ILE A 231 -10.29 7.47 9.48
CA ILE A 231 -9.31 8.51 9.17
C ILE A 231 -7.99 7.86 8.79
N ILE A 232 -7.62 7.99 7.53
CA ILE A 232 -6.30 7.60 7.05
C ILE A 232 -5.39 8.81 7.20
N VAL A 233 -4.19 8.62 7.77
CA VAL A 233 -3.16 9.67 7.93
C VAL A 233 -2.44 9.94 6.60
N ALA A 234 -3.27 10.12 5.57
CA ALA A 234 -3.13 10.53 4.18
C ALA A 234 -4.49 10.14 3.54
N PRO A 235 -5.33 11.07 3.05
CA PRO A 235 -6.80 11.00 3.16
C PRO A 235 -7.47 9.82 2.44
N LYS A 236 -8.41 9.08 3.11
CA LYS A 236 -9.67 8.48 2.58
C LYS A 236 -10.73 8.06 3.65
N GLU A 237 -11.89 8.75 3.64
CA GLU A 237 -13.33 8.35 3.65
C GLU A 237 -14.06 7.35 4.61
N LEU A 238 -15.39 7.61 4.66
CA LEU A 238 -16.58 7.00 5.30
C LEU A 238 -17.00 5.60 4.75
N ARG A 239 -17.72 4.79 5.55
CA ARG A 239 -18.26 3.45 5.17
C ARG A 239 -19.68 3.21 5.60
N LYS A 240 -20.55 2.80 4.69
CA LYS A 240 -21.95 2.42 5.01
C LYS A 240 -22.06 0.97 5.50
N ARG A 241 -23.06 0.69 6.32
CA ARG A 241 -23.47 -0.66 6.74
C ARG A 241 -24.03 -1.44 5.55
N HIS A 242 -23.80 -2.75 5.59
CA HIS A 242 -24.45 -3.69 4.68
C HIS A 242 -25.66 -4.34 5.39
N PRO A 243 -26.77 -4.61 4.69
CA PRO A 243 -27.96 -5.22 5.30
C PRO A 243 -27.70 -6.61 5.89
N ASP A 244 -26.87 -7.43 5.24
CA ASP A 244 -26.39 -8.72 5.77
C ASP A 244 -25.23 -8.49 6.76
N PRO A 245 -25.40 -8.75 8.07
CA PRO A 245 -24.37 -8.53 9.09
C PRO A 245 -23.14 -9.42 8.91
N LEU A 246 -23.28 -10.58 8.25
CA LEU A 246 -22.19 -11.52 8.04
C LEU A 246 -21.15 -11.00 7.03
N ILE A 247 -21.53 -10.06 6.16
CA ILE A 247 -20.65 -9.44 5.17
C ILE A 247 -20.57 -7.91 5.31
N CYS A 248 -21.03 -7.40 6.46
CA CYS A 248 -21.03 -5.96 6.75
C CYS A 248 -19.63 -5.48 7.18
N PRO A 249 -19.03 -4.51 6.46
CA PRO A 249 -17.72 -3.96 6.82
C PRO A 249 -17.76 -3.22 8.16
N VAL A 250 -18.86 -2.54 8.48
CA VAL A 250 -19.04 -1.83 9.76
C VAL A 250 -19.12 -2.81 10.91
N ASP A 251 -19.94 -3.86 10.82
CA ASP A 251 -20.02 -4.88 11.89
C ASP A 251 -18.71 -5.64 12.07
N CYS A 252 -18.02 -5.95 10.97
CA CYS A 252 -16.70 -6.56 11.02
C CYS A 252 -15.69 -5.66 11.74
N LEU A 253 -15.73 -4.35 11.47
CA LEU A 253 -14.86 -3.37 12.13
C LEU A 253 -15.23 -3.17 13.62
N THR A 254 -16.52 -3.13 13.95
CA THR A 254 -17.00 -3.09 15.34
C THR A 254 -16.49 -4.28 16.13
N ALA A 255 -16.64 -5.49 15.57
CA ALA A 255 -16.13 -6.72 16.18
C ALA A 255 -14.60 -6.69 16.32
N TYR A 256 -13.88 -6.22 15.30
CA TYR A 256 -12.41 -6.10 15.35
C TYR A 256 -11.97 -5.12 16.44
N LYS A 257 -12.67 -3.99 16.58
CA LYS A 257 -12.39 -3.01 17.63
C LYS A 257 -12.55 -3.65 19.02
N ALA A 258 -13.72 -4.22 19.29
CA ALA A 258 -14.03 -4.82 20.58
C ALA A 258 -13.09 -5.99 20.94
N ASN A 259 -12.82 -6.88 19.97
CA ASN A 259 -12.09 -8.12 20.23
C ASN A 259 -10.57 -7.96 20.17
N ILE A 260 -10.05 -6.88 19.57
CA ILE A 260 -8.61 -6.71 19.35
C ILE A 260 -8.13 -5.34 19.80
N LEU A 261 -8.72 -4.25 19.27
CA LEU A 261 -8.18 -2.91 19.54
C LEU A 261 -8.35 -2.48 20.99
N ASP A 262 -9.50 -2.80 21.59
CA ASP A 262 -9.83 -2.42 22.96
C ASP A 262 -9.09 -3.27 23.99
N ILE A 263 -8.74 -4.51 23.62
CA ILE A 263 -7.98 -5.43 24.48
C ILE A 263 -6.47 -5.19 24.35
N TYR A 264 -5.98 -4.85 23.15
CA TYR A 264 -4.56 -4.72 22.84
C TYR A 264 -4.24 -3.33 22.25
N PRO A 265 -4.13 -2.30 23.11
CA PRO A 265 -3.79 -0.94 22.66
C PRO A 265 -2.34 -0.89 22.17
N ALA A 266 -2.11 -0.47 20.94
CA ALA A 266 -0.75 -0.26 20.42
C ALA A 266 -0.27 1.16 20.66
N ALA A 267 1.05 1.29 20.78
CA ALA A 267 1.70 2.59 20.72
C ALA A 267 1.53 3.24 19.32
N PRO A 268 1.46 4.58 19.25
CA PRO A 268 1.51 5.30 17.99
C PRO A 268 2.77 4.94 17.20
N ALA A 269 2.61 4.71 15.90
CA ALA A 269 3.68 4.48 14.95
C ALA A 269 3.91 5.73 14.09
N THR A 270 5.15 5.96 13.68
CA THR A 270 5.49 7.04 12.74
C THR A 270 4.98 6.72 11.33
N HIS A 271 4.40 7.70 10.65
CA HIS A 271 3.89 7.51 9.30
C HIS A 271 5.04 7.26 8.29
N PRO A 272 4.97 6.21 7.45
CA PRO A 272 6.11 5.75 6.65
C PRO A 272 6.58 6.75 5.58
N THR A 273 5.71 7.66 5.13
CA THR A 273 6.02 8.69 4.13
C THR A 273 5.89 10.12 4.66
N ALA A 274 5.48 10.30 5.91
CA ALA A 274 5.34 11.62 6.53
C ALA A 274 5.87 11.54 7.97
N PRO A 275 7.20 11.58 8.18
CA PRO A 275 7.81 11.27 9.48
C PRO A 275 7.38 12.18 10.65
N HIS A 276 6.81 13.35 10.34
CA HIS A 276 6.24 14.29 11.31
C HIS A 276 4.84 13.90 11.80
N LEU A 277 4.20 12.90 11.17
CA LEU A 277 2.90 12.39 11.56
C LEU A 277 3.06 11.06 12.29
N THR A 278 2.26 10.88 13.34
CA THR A 278 2.08 9.61 14.03
C THR A 278 0.65 9.13 13.85
N PHE A 279 0.44 7.82 13.93
CA PHE A 279 -0.87 7.21 13.83
C PHE A 279 -0.88 5.89 14.61
N THR A 280 -2.03 5.49 15.15
CA THR A 280 -2.16 4.18 15.78
C THR A 280 -2.62 3.17 14.72
N PRO A 281 -1.82 2.13 14.37
CA PRO A 281 -2.17 1.25 13.27
C PRO A 281 -3.51 0.54 13.48
N LEU A 282 -4.38 0.45 12.48
CA LEU A 282 -5.62 -0.31 12.63
C LEU A 282 -5.38 -1.82 12.71
N ILE A 283 -4.62 -2.38 11.77
CA ILE A 283 -4.45 -3.83 11.68
C ILE A 283 -3.27 -4.29 12.54
N ARG A 284 -3.55 -5.20 13.48
CA ARG A 284 -2.58 -5.77 14.43
C ARG A 284 -1.91 -7.03 13.92
N ASP A 285 -0.69 -7.29 14.40
CA ASP A 285 -0.02 -8.57 14.17
C ASP A 285 -0.68 -9.67 14.99
N GLN A 286 -0.98 -10.80 14.36
CA GLN A 286 -1.71 -11.91 14.98
C GLN A 286 -0.93 -12.56 16.14
N ARG A 287 0.40 -12.50 16.15
CA ARG A 287 1.26 -13.03 17.21
C ARG A 287 1.69 -11.96 18.21
N ARG A 288 1.70 -10.70 17.78
CA ARG A 288 2.10 -9.53 18.58
C ARG A 288 1.01 -8.45 18.48
N PRO A 289 -0.13 -8.63 19.15
CA PRO A 289 -1.33 -7.81 18.93
C PRO A 289 -1.16 -6.33 19.34
N PHE A 290 -0.14 -6.01 20.15
CA PHE A 290 0.25 -4.64 20.48
C PHE A 290 0.99 -3.90 19.34
N HIS A 291 1.28 -4.56 18.22
CA HIS A 291 2.05 -4.00 17.12
C HIS A 291 1.23 -3.98 15.83
N GLY A 292 1.35 -2.92 15.05
CA GLY A 292 0.79 -2.85 13.70
C GLY A 292 1.56 -3.71 12.69
N ILE A 293 0.91 -4.05 11.57
CA ILE A 293 1.56 -4.73 10.45
C ILE A 293 1.70 -3.84 9.22
N GLY A 294 2.75 -4.08 8.43
CA GLY A 294 3.01 -3.36 7.19
C GLY A 294 2.24 -3.87 5.98
N THR A 295 2.34 -3.10 4.88
CA THR A 295 1.64 -3.30 3.60
C THR A 295 1.76 -4.73 3.06
N GLN A 296 2.96 -5.34 3.08
CA GLN A 296 3.19 -6.68 2.54
C GLN A 296 2.36 -7.74 3.27
N ARG A 297 2.22 -7.62 4.60
CA ARG A 297 1.45 -8.59 5.39
C ARG A 297 -0.05 -8.41 5.19
N ILE A 298 -0.52 -7.16 5.09
CA ILE A 298 -1.90 -6.84 4.71
C ILE A 298 -2.23 -7.41 3.33
N SER A 299 -1.33 -7.25 2.35
CA SER A 299 -1.49 -7.87 1.02
C SER A 299 -1.63 -9.39 1.12
N LYS A 300 -0.84 -10.06 1.96
CA LYS A 300 -0.99 -11.52 2.19
C LYS A 300 -2.35 -11.89 2.78
N HIS A 301 -2.87 -11.11 3.72
CA HIS A 301 -4.22 -11.34 4.27
C HIS A 301 -5.31 -11.20 3.21
N ILE A 302 -5.24 -10.16 2.37
CA ILE A 302 -6.19 -9.98 1.27
C ILE A 302 -6.07 -11.12 0.26
N GLN A 303 -4.85 -11.51 -0.12
CA GLN A 303 -4.61 -12.58 -1.08
C GLN A 303 -5.09 -13.94 -0.58
N ALA A 304 -5.01 -14.22 0.72
CA ALA A 304 -5.53 -15.45 1.31
C ALA A 304 -7.05 -15.60 1.16
N ILE A 305 -7.80 -14.49 1.05
CA ILE A 305 -9.24 -14.53 0.72
C ILE A 305 -9.46 -14.50 -0.79
N MET A 306 -8.69 -13.70 -1.53
CA MET A 306 -8.77 -13.65 -2.98
C MET A 306 -8.42 -14.99 -3.66
N SER A 307 -7.71 -15.90 -2.99
CA SER A 307 -7.45 -17.24 -3.52
C SER A 307 -8.69 -18.14 -3.57
N LEU A 308 -9.80 -17.74 -2.94
CA LEU A 308 -11.08 -18.47 -3.01
C LEU A 308 -11.79 -18.29 -4.35
N ILE A 309 -11.41 -17.29 -5.15
CA ILE A 309 -11.95 -17.07 -6.50
C ILE A 309 -10.97 -17.56 -7.57
N THR A 310 -11.50 -18.22 -8.60
CA THR A 310 -10.73 -18.57 -9.79
C THR A 310 -10.72 -17.40 -10.76
N SER A 311 -9.52 -16.89 -11.08
CA SER A 311 -9.32 -15.84 -12.07
C SER A 311 -8.05 -16.11 -12.89
N SER A 312 -8.12 -15.88 -14.20
CA SER A 312 -6.97 -16.02 -15.12
C SER A 312 -5.88 -14.96 -14.91
N ARG A 313 -6.12 -13.97 -14.05
CA ARG A 313 -5.15 -12.91 -13.70
C ARG A 313 -5.27 -12.54 -12.24
N ARG A 314 -4.17 -12.06 -11.68
CA ARG A 314 -4.16 -11.41 -10.37
C ARG A 314 -4.99 -10.13 -10.37
N ILE A 315 -6.05 -10.11 -9.59
CA ILE A 315 -6.96 -8.97 -9.45
C ILE A 315 -6.76 -8.34 -8.07
N SER A 316 -6.78 -7.01 -8.01
CA SER A 316 -6.73 -6.29 -6.74
C SER A 316 -8.13 -6.21 -6.12
N GLY A 317 -8.24 -6.21 -4.78
CA GLY A 317 -9.53 -6.04 -4.10
C GLY A 317 -10.24 -4.73 -4.51
N ARG A 318 -9.47 -3.67 -4.76
CA ARG A 318 -9.97 -2.40 -5.27
C ARG A 318 -10.64 -2.52 -6.63
N SER A 319 -9.96 -3.14 -7.60
CA SER A 319 -10.50 -3.42 -8.93
C SER A 319 -11.75 -4.28 -8.85
N LEU A 320 -11.72 -5.34 -8.02
CA LEU A 320 -12.84 -6.26 -7.85
C LEU A 320 -14.07 -5.55 -7.29
N GLY A 321 -13.87 -4.73 -6.25
CA GLY A 321 -14.91 -3.96 -5.60
C GLY A 321 -15.57 -2.95 -6.53
N SER A 322 -14.77 -2.15 -7.24
CA SER A 322 -15.31 -1.12 -8.13
C SER A 322 -16.06 -1.70 -9.31
N ASP A 323 -15.59 -2.82 -9.86
CA ASP A 323 -16.32 -3.54 -10.90
C ASP A 323 -17.59 -4.18 -10.38
N ALA A 324 -17.55 -4.78 -9.19
CA ALA A 324 -18.75 -5.34 -8.57
C ALA A 324 -19.79 -4.24 -8.30
N ALA A 325 -19.38 -3.08 -7.78
CA ALA A 325 -20.27 -1.95 -7.55
C ALA A 325 -20.85 -1.41 -8.86
N SER A 326 -20.00 -1.18 -9.87
CA SER A 326 -20.45 -0.75 -11.20
C SER A 326 -21.44 -1.75 -11.80
N LYS A 327 -21.21 -3.05 -11.57
CA LYS A 327 -22.09 -4.12 -12.04
C LYS A 327 -23.48 -4.12 -11.42
N HIS A 328 -23.61 -3.54 -10.24
CA HIS A 328 -24.87 -3.45 -9.50
C HIS A 328 -25.44 -2.02 -9.52
N GLY A 329 -25.06 -1.24 -10.54
CA GLY A 329 -25.68 0.06 -10.83
C GLY A 329 -25.02 1.28 -10.16
N ALA A 330 -23.87 1.13 -9.49
CA ALA A 330 -23.14 2.31 -9.01
C ALA A 330 -22.71 3.19 -10.19
N SER A 331 -22.93 4.50 -10.09
CA SER A 331 -22.52 5.44 -11.12
C SER A 331 -21.00 5.55 -11.20
N LEU A 332 -20.49 5.97 -12.36
CA LEU A 332 -19.05 6.20 -12.51
C LEU A 332 -18.57 7.25 -11.49
N ASP A 333 -19.34 8.30 -11.25
CA ASP A 333 -19.00 9.35 -10.30
C ASP A 333 -18.87 8.82 -8.85
N GLU A 334 -19.81 8.00 -8.40
CA GLU A 334 -19.73 7.35 -7.07
C GLU A 334 -18.51 6.42 -6.98
N VAL A 335 -18.23 5.68 -8.05
CA VAL A 335 -17.07 4.78 -8.14
C VAL A 335 -15.76 5.57 -8.12
N LEU A 336 -15.69 6.71 -8.82
CA LEU A 336 -14.55 7.63 -8.83
C LEU A 336 -14.33 8.29 -7.47
N THR A 337 -15.40 8.77 -6.85
CA THR A 337 -15.40 9.41 -5.54
C THR A 337 -14.95 8.42 -4.46
N GLN A 338 -15.64 7.29 -4.31
CA GLN A 338 -15.26 6.23 -3.36
C GLN A 338 -13.84 5.69 -3.62
N GLY A 339 -13.48 5.61 -4.90
CA GLY A 339 -12.17 5.19 -5.36
C GLY A 339 -11.10 6.23 -5.09
N PHE A 340 -11.44 7.49 -4.84
CA PHE A 340 -10.52 8.62 -4.78
C PHE A 340 -9.52 8.59 -5.96
N TRP A 341 -10.05 8.41 -7.17
CA TRP A 341 -9.25 8.43 -8.40
C TRP A 341 -9.17 9.84 -8.93
N SER A 342 -7.97 10.28 -9.30
CA SER A 342 -7.73 11.64 -9.82
C SER A 342 -8.41 11.91 -11.17
N ALA A 343 -8.75 10.85 -11.92
CA ALA A 343 -9.47 10.96 -13.19
C ALA A 343 -10.14 9.63 -13.57
N ALA A 344 -11.18 9.71 -14.40
CA ALA A 344 -11.86 8.55 -14.98
C ALA A 344 -10.91 7.63 -15.77
N GLY A 345 -9.97 8.20 -16.52
CA GLY A 345 -8.99 7.42 -17.29
C GLY A 345 -8.07 6.55 -16.42
N VAL A 346 -7.75 7.00 -15.21
CA VAL A 346 -6.94 6.21 -14.24
C VAL A 346 -7.72 4.99 -13.78
N PHE A 347 -9.01 5.15 -13.49
CA PHE A 347 -9.91 4.05 -13.17
C PHE A 347 -10.03 3.06 -14.35
N ASP A 348 -10.35 3.57 -15.54
CA ASP A 348 -10.62 2.75 -16.73
C ASP A 348 -9.39 1.92 -17.16
N THR A 349 -8.20 2.49 -17.04
CA THR A 349 -6.94 1.85 -17.47
C THR A 349 -6.45 0.81 -16.47
N HIS A 350 -6.49 1.11 -15.17
CA HIS A 350 -5.80 0.31 -14.15
C HIS A 350 -6.70 -0.51 -13.24
N TYR A 351 -7.99 -0.16 -13.14
CA TYR A 351 -8.87 -0.72 -12.12
C TYR A 351 -10.13 -1.36 -12.67
N ARG A 352 -10.68 -0.86 -13.78
CA ARG A 352 -11.84 -1.44 -14.42
C ARG A 352 -11.52 -2.82 -14.98
N ILE A 353 -12.23 -3.86 -14.55
CA ILE A 353 -12.03 -5.25 -14.99
C ILE A 353 -12.88 -5.53 -16.23
N ASN A 354 -14.11 -5.03 -16.27
CA ASN A 354 -15.08 -5.24 -17.32
C ASN A 354 -15.52 -3.91 -17.95
N ARG A 355 -15.44 -3.85 -19.28
CA ARG A 355 -15.80 -2.69 -20.11
C ARG A 355 -17.12 -2.86 -20.85
N ARG A 356 -17.82 -3.98 -20.70
CA ARG A 356 -19.13 -4.22 -21.30
C ARG A 356 -20.14 -3.24 -20.71
N SER A 357 -20.94 -2.61 -21.58
CA SER A 357 -22.06 -1.78 -21.13
C SER A 357 -23.08 -2.68 -20.45
N GLN A 358 -23.53 -2.28 -19.27
CA GLN A 358 -24.65 -2.95 -18.61
C GLN A 358 -25.99 -2.52 -19.19
N THR A 359 -26.02 -1.30 -19.73
CA THR A 359 -27.20 -0.73 -20.37
C THR A 359 -27.27 -1.18 -21.82
N ASN A 360 -28.47 -1.51 -22.29
CA ASN A 360 -28.73 -1.71 -23.71
C ASN A 360 -28.72 -0.34 -24.40
N LEU A 361 -27.52 0.08 -24.82
CA LEU A 361 -27.32 1.37 -25.47
C LEU A 361 -28.11 1.48 -26.77
N THR A 362 -28.35 0.36 -27.46
CA THR A 362 -29.19 0.32 -28.67
C THR A 362 -30.63 0.72 -28.36
N THR A 363 -31.20 0.22 -27.26
CA THR A 363 -32.56 0.62 -26.84
C THR A 363 -32.63 2.09 -26.48
N LEU A 364 -31.64 2.61 -25.73
CA LEU A 364 -31.62 4.03 -25.36
C LEU A 364 -31.38 4.96 -26.56
N ALA A 365 -30.49 4.59 -27.47
CA ALA A 365 -30.16 5.40 -28.64
C ALA A 365 -31.29 5.42 -29.68
N LEU A 366 -32.11 4.36 -29.74
CA LEU A 366 -33.22 4.21 -30.66
C LEU A 366 -34.58 4.47 -30.01
N GLN A 367 -34.62 5.04 -28.79
CA GLN A 367 -35.86 5.52 -28.19
C GLN A 367 -36.40 6.68 -29.03
N ALA A 368 -37.51 6.45 -29.74
CA ALA A 368 -38.24 7.52 -30.39
C ALA A 368 -38.82 8.47 -29.32
N PRO A 369 -38.79 9.80 -29.54
CA PRO A 369 -39.43 10.73 -28.63
C PRO A 369 -40.92 10.36 -28.50
N SER A 370 -41.37 10.17 -27.26
CA SER A 370 -42.78 9.94 -26.95
C SER A 370 -43.60 11.07 -27.58
N PRO A 371 -44.65 10.78 -28.38
CA PRO A 371 -45.52 11.83 -28.86
C PRO A 371 -46.09 12.56 -27.65
N HIS A 372 -45.76 13.84 -27.54
CA HIS A 372 -46.32 14.73 -26.53
C HIS A 372 -47.83 14.53 -26.47
N THR A 373 -48.35 14.21 -25.29
CA THR A 373 -49.74 14.50 -24.95
C THR A 373 -49.93 16.01 -25.07
N SER A 374 -50.32 16.43 -26.27
CA SER A 374 -50.94 17.71 -26.50
C SER A 374 -52.27 17.68 -25.74
N SER A 375 -52.21 18.17 -24.51
CA SER A 375 -53.37 18.68 -23.79
C SER A 375 -54.01 19.76 -24.68
N HIS A 376 -54.96 19.35 -25.51
CA HIS A 376 -55.93 20.26 -26.09
C HIS A 376 -56.78 20.80 -24.93
N CYS A 377 -56.39 21.96 -24.40
CA CYS A 377 -57.37 22.87 -23.84
C CYS A 377 -58.16 23.42 -25.02
N CYS A 378 -59.36 22.91 -25.24
CA CYS A 378 -60.40 23.66 -25.92
C CYS A 378 -61.33 24.15 -24.83
N ASP A 379 -61.25 25.46 -24.56
CA ASP A 379 -62.37 26.21 -23.99
C ASP A 379 -63.51 26.19 -25.02
N ASP A 380 -64.69 25.77 -24.58
CA ASP A 380 -66.01 26.38 -24.87
C ASP A 380 -67.05 25.83 -23.89
#